data_AF-A0A935Y2C6-F1
#
_entry.id   AF-A0A935Y2C6-F1
#
_cell.length_a   1.000
_cell.length_b   1.000
_cell.length_c   1.000
_cell.angle_alpha   90.00
_cell.angle_beta   90.00
_cell.angle_gamma   90.00
#
_symmetry.space_group_name_H-M   'P 1'
#
loop_
_entity.id
_entity.type
_entity.pdbx_description
1 polymer ?
#
loop_
_entity_poly.entity_id
_entity_poly.type
_entity_poly.pdbx_seq_one_letter_code
_entity_poly.pdbx_strand_id
1 'polypeptide(L)' 'MVNATVTASSGNITNTAVGTSTTPDPTPTNTVTVVTPVATSADLTLTKVASSTSGTQAGRPSATR' A
#
# COMPACT_ATOMS: atom_id res chain seq x y z
N MET A 1 17.96 14.08 23.38
CA MET A 1 17.25 13.01 22.63
C MET A 1 16.10 13.65 21.88
N VAL A 2 15.92 13.34 20.60
CA VAL A 2 14.75 13.79 19.82
C VAL A 2 13.84 12.57 19.67
N ASN A 3 12.63 12.64 20.21
CA ASN A 3 11.62 11.60 20.10
C ASN A 3 10.50 12.13 19.20
N ALA A 4 10.35 11.57 18.00
CA ALA A 4 9.30 11.92 17.06
C ALA A 4 8.30 10.77 16.95
N THR A 5 7.00 11.06 17.10
CA THR A 5 5.92 10.08 16.91
C THR A 5 5.31 10.30 15.54
N VAL A 6 5.25 9.26 14.71
CA VAL A 6 4.73 9.34 13.34
C VAL A 6 3.41 8.57 13.25
N THR A 7 2.35 9.23 12.79
CA THR A 7 0.99 8.65 12.66
C THR A 7 0.59 8.35 11.21
N ALA A 8 1.45 8.62 10.24
CA ALA A 8 1.16 8.34 8.84
C ALA A 8 1.12 6.82 8.60
N SER A 9 -0.04 6.31 8.14
CA SER A 9 -0.26 4.90 7.84
C SER A 9 -0.02 4.53 6.37
N SER A 10 0.20 5.53 5.51
CA SER A 10 0.49 5.35 4.08
C SER A 10 1.21 6.59 3.53
N GLY A 11 1.83 6.46 2.35
CA GLY A 11 2.49 7.57 1.65
C GLY A 11 3.95 7.80 2.09
N ASN A 12 4.41 9.04 2.03
CA ASN A 12 5.78 9.42 2.36
C ASN A 12 5.85 10.15 3.71
N ILE A 13 6.86 9.82 4.51
CA ILE A 13 7.23 10.58 5.70
C ILE A 13 8.40 11.51 5.33
N THR A 14 8.24 12.81 5.58
CA THR A 14 9.28 13.82 5.34
C THR A 14 9.85 14.27 6.67
N ASN A 15 11.14 13.98 6.92
CA ASN A 15 11.87 14.46 8.09
C ASN A 15 12.72 15.67 7.71
N THR A 16 12.51 16.80 8.39
CA THR A 16 13.27 18.04 8.16
C THR A 16 14.01 18.41 9.44
N ALA A 17 15.33 18.57 9.36
CA ALA A 17 16.16 19.07 10.45
C ALA A 17 16.79 20.41 10.05
N VAL A 18 16.74 21.38 10.98
CA VAL A 18 17.27 22.74 10.79
C VAL A 18 18.32 23.01 11.87
N GLY A 19 19.52 23.38 11.44
CA GLY A 19 20.59 23.85 12.32
C GLY A 19 20.69 25.38 12.29
N THR A 20 20.88 26.00 13.45
CA THR A 20 21.14 27.44 13.57
C THR A 20 22.52 27.68 14.18
N SER A 21 23.25 28.68 13.70
CA SER A 21 24.57 29.09 14.21
C SER A 21 24.61 30.59 14.45
N THR A 22 25.30 31.03 15.50
CA THR A 22 25.56 32.45 15.80
C THR A 22 26.81 32.98 15.11
N THR A 23 27.63 32.10 14.51
CA THR A 23 28.78 32.49 13.70
C THR A 23 28.30 32.89 12.31
N PRO A 24 28.72 34.05 11.75
CA PRO A 24 28.31 34.48 10.41
C PRO A 24 28.61 33.42 9.36
N ASP A 25 27.56 32.88 8.74
CA ASP A 25 27.64 31.82 7.75
C ASP A 25 27.60 32.42 6.34
N PRO A 26 28.67 32.29 5.53
CA PRO A 26 28.67 32.75 4.14
C PRO A 26 27.74 31.91 3.23
N THR A 27 27.29 30.75 3.69
CA THR A 27 26.39 29.83 2.98
C THR A 27 25.31 29.27 3.93
N PRO A 28 24.32 30.08 4.34
CA PRO A 28 23.43 29.84 5.49
C PRO A 28 22.44 28.65 5.36
N THR A 29 22.60 27.80 4.35
CA THR A 29 21.69 26.68 4.08
C THR A 29 22.03 25.46 4.96
N ASN A 30 21.70 25.54 6.25
CA ASN A 30 21.91 24.46 7.22
C ASN A 30 20.63 23.63 7.46
N THR A 31 19.93 23.27 6.38
CA THR A 31 18.69 22.46 6.43
C THR A 31 18.90 21.15 5.67
N VAL A 32 18.48 20.03 6.26
CA VAL A 32 18.48 18.71 5.61
C VAL A 32 17.09 18.10 5.65
N THR A 33 16.70 17.51 4.51
CA THR A 33 15.40 16.83 4.35
C THR A 33 15.64 15.40 3.90
N VAL A 34 14.99 14.45 4.56
CA VAL A 34 15.02 13.02 4.21
C VAL A 34 13.59 12.53 4.02
N VAL A 35 13.33 11.90 2.87
CA VAL A 35 12.04 11.29 2.55
C VAL A 35 12.12 9.79 2.75
N THR A 36 11.24 9.24 3.58
CA THR A 36 11.12 7.80 3.83
C THR A 36 9.76 7.31 3.35
N PRO A 37 9.70 6.45 2.31
CA PRO A 37 8.43 5.88 1.87
C PRO A 37 7.91 4.84 2.88
N VAL A 38 6.59 4.85 3.12
CA VAL A 38 5.93 3.81 3.92
C VAL A 38 5.71 2.59 3.04
N ALA A 39 6.27 1.45 3.45
CA ALA A 39 6.03 0.18 2.78
C ALA A 39 4.61 -0.31 3.04
N THR A 40 3.79 -0.38 1.99
CA THR A 40 2.43 -0.94 2.07
C THR A 40 2.46 -2.43 1.73
N SER A 41 1.87 -3.26 2.58
CA SER A 41 1.70 -4.70 2.33
C SER A 41 0.27 -5.12 2.66
N ALA A 42 -0.30 -5.99 1.83
CA ALA A 42 -1.61 -6.60 2.03
C ALA A 42 -1.51 -8.10 1.76
N ASP A 43 -2.06 -8.91 2.65
CA ASP A 43 -2.20 -10.35 2.45
C ASP A 43 -3.67 -10.64 2.12
N LEU A 44 -3.96 -10.93 0.84
CA LEU A 44 -5.31 -11.16 0.33
C LEU A 44 -5.41 -12.58 -0.23
N THR A 45 -6.31 -13.38 0.32
CA THR A 45 -6.65 -14.71 -0.20
C THR A 45 -8.12 -14.76 -0.60
N LEU A 46 -8.42 -15.35 -1.76
CA LEU A 46 -9.77 -15.47 -2.29
C LEU A 46 -10.05 -16.93 -2.67
N THR A 47 -11.09 -17.52 -2.10
CA THR A 47 -11.52 -18.89 -2.44
C THR A 47 -12.89 -18.84 -3.10
N LYS A 48 -12.97 -19.33 -4.35
CA LYS A 48 -14.26 -19.47 -5.05
C LYS A 48 -14.63 -20.94 -5.13
N VAL A 49 -15.70 -21.32 -4.42
CA VAL A 49 -16.30 -22.65 -4.51
C VAL A 49 -17.55 -22.56 -5.39
N ALA A 50 -17.61 -23.39 -6.44
CA ALA A 50 -18.83 -23.56 -7.21
C ALA A 50 -19.78 -24.50 -6.46
N SER A 51 -21.06 -24.15 -6.36
CA SER A 51 -22.10 -25.06 -5.90
C SER A 51 -23.19 -25.17 -6.95
N SER A 52 -23.13 -26.23 -7.75
CA SER A 52 -24.30 -27.02 -8.19
C SER A 52 -23.84 -28.16 -9.09
N THR A 53 -24.27 -29.37 -8.72
CA THR A 53 -24.12 -30.65 -9.43
C THR A 53 -24.88 -30.66 -10.76
N SER A 54 -24.27 -31.24 -11.79
CA SER A 54 -24.80 -31.43 -13.14
C SER A 54 -26.29 -31.79 -13.18
N GLY A 55 -27.12 -30.95 -13.80
CA GLY A 55 -28.47 -31.34 -14.20
C GLY A 55 -28.40 -32.36 -15.34
N THR A 56 -29.00 -33.54 -15.15
CA THR A 56 -29.08 -34.64 -16.12
C THR A 56 -29.72 -34.20 -17.45
N GLN A 57 -29.13 -34.61 -18.57
CA GLN A 57 -29.61 -34.39 -19.92
C GLN A 57 -31.00 -35.03 -20.13
N ALA A 58 -32.03 -34.20 -20.32
CA ALA A 58 -33.37 -34.66 -20.66
C ALA A 58 -33.49 -34.91 -22.18
N GLY A 59 -33.36 -36.19 -22.58
CA GLY A 59 -34.09 -36.81 -23.70
C GLY A 59 -33.67 -36.50 -25.14
N ARG A 60 -33.24 -37.54 -25.87
CA ARG A 60 -33.16 -37.56 -27.34
C ARG A 60 -34.58 -37.46 -27.94
N PRO A 61 -34.96 -36.42 -28.71
CA PRO A 61 -36.19 -36.49 -29.50
C PRO A 61 -35.98 -37.47 -30.66
N SER A 62 -36.56 -38.66 -30.53
CA SER A 62 -36.73 -39.60 -31.64
C SER A 62 -37.92 -39.11 -32.48
N ALA A 63 -37.67 -38.46 -33.62
CA ALA A 63 -38.70 -38.18 -34.61
C ALA A 63 -38.70 -39.30 -35.65
N THR A 64 -39.64 -40.24 -35.50
CA THR A 64 -40.05 -41.16 -36.57
C THR A 64 -41.24 -40.54 -37.28
N ARG A 65 -41.08 -40.13 -38.54
CA ARG A 65 -42.05 -40.34 -39.62
C ARG A 65 -41.48 -39.98 -40.97
#